data_AF-W4GTQ6-F1
#
_entry.id   AF-W4GTQ6-F1
#
_cell.length_a   1.000
_cell.length_b   1.000
_cell.length_c   1.000
_cell.angle_alpha   90.00
_cell.angle_beta   90.00
_cell.angle_gamma   90.00
#
_symmetry.space_group_name_H-M   'P 1'
#
loop_
_entity.id
_entity.type
_entity.pdbx_description
1 polymer ?
#
loop_
_entity_poly.entity_id
_entity_poly.type
_entity_poly.pdbx_seq_one_letter_code
_entity_poly.pdbx_strand_id
1 'polypeptide(L)'
;MAQKKALWSSLATLNKLTSSAKSTLYTLETSKGPLEGFAVHGETPRAPFPPFTAETALQKVKAAEDAWNSRDAERVSLAYTPDTVWRNRDQIFVGRAAVVDFLRSKWALETNYTLVKNLWCHDHNRIAVRFTYEYQRVSDGQWFRCHGNELWQFDDQGFMQHRDMSGNDVPIAASDRIYVN
;
A
#
# COMPACT_ATOMS: atom_id res chain seq x y z
N MET A 1 -35.84 1.67 1.88
CA MET A 1 -35.00 2.18 0.76
C MET A 1 -34.45 3.58 1.01
N ALA A 2 -35.24 4.54 1.52
CA ALA A 2 -34.77 5.92 1.80
C ALA A 2 -33.56 6.00 2.75
N GLN A 3 -33.54 5.21 3.82
CA GLN A 3 -32.45 5.19 4.80
C GLN A 3 -31.11 4.64 4.23
N LYS A 4 -31.16 3.70 3.27
CA LYS A 4 -29.97 3.17 2.57
C LYS A 4 -29.40 4.20 1.58
N LYS A 5 -30.25 4.98 0.92
CA LYS A 5 -29.84 6.06 0.02
C LYS A 5 -29.10 7.19 0.75
N ALA A 6 -29.51 7.51 1.97
CA ALA A 6 -28.85 8.48 2.84
C ALA A 6 -27.49 8.01 3.39
N LEU A 7 -27.26 6.69 3.47
CA LEU A 7 -25.94 6.15 3.85
C LEU A 7 -24.95 6.23 2.70
N TRP A 8 -25.41 6.13 1.45
CA TRP A 8 -24.57 6.15 0.25
C TRP A 8 -24.39 7.54 -0.37
N SER A 9 -25.01 8.56 0.22
CA SER A 9 -24.96 9.93 -0.32
C SER A 9 -23.63 10.64 -0.06
N SER A 10 -22.79 10.13 0.85
CA SER A 10 -21.41 10.60 0.96
C SER A 10 -20.48 9.51 1.49
N LEU A 11 -19.25 9.46 0.95
CA LEU A 11 -18.18 8.59 1.45
C LEU A 11 -17.91 8.84 2.94
N ALA A 12 -18.02 10.11 3.37
CA ALA A 12 -17.86 10.52 4.77
C ALA A 12 -18.93 9.91 5.69
N THR A 13 -20.16 9.70 5.20
CA THR A 13 -21.24 9.04 5.96
C THR A 13 -21.04 7.53 6.01
N LEU A 14 -20.56 6.92 4.92
CA LEU A 14 -20.18 5.50 4.87
C LEU A 14 -19.01 5.17 5.80
N ASN A 15 -18.04 6.07 5.93
CA ASN A 15 -16.88 5.87 6.80
C ASN A 15 -17.14 6.19 8.28
N LYS A 16 -18.32 6.73 8.63
CA LYS A 16 -18.78 6.92 10.02
C LYS A 16 -19.26 5.62 10.69
N LEU A 17 -19.09 4.46 10.06
CA LEU A 17 -19.43 3.17 10.65
C LEU A 17 -18.64 2.98 11.97
N THR A 18 -19.40 2.73 13.02
CA THR A 18 -19.03 2.67 14.45
C THR A 18 -17.64 2.14 14.75
N SER A 19 -16.92 2.83 15.64
CA SER A 19 -15.71 2.34 16.29
C SER A 19 -15.99 1.01 16.97
N SER A 20 -15.47 -0.06 16.38
CA SER A 20 -15.45 -1.38 16.98
C SER A 20 -13.99 -1.81 17.12
N ALA A 21 -13.66 -2.55 18.18
CA ALA A 21 -12.32 -3.10 18.37
C ALA A 21 -11.84 -3.98 17.19
N LYS A 22 -12.76 -4.40 16.30
CA LYS A 22 -12.50 -5.20 15.10
C LYS A 22 -12.67 -4.42 13.78
N SER A 23 -13.05 -3.15 13.86
CA SER A 23 -13.31 -2.28 12.70
C SER A 23 -12.65 -0.93 12.94
N THR A 24 -11.34 -0.95 13.21
CA THR A 24 -10.49 0.26 13.23
C THR A 24 -10.14 0.76 11.83
N LEU A 25 -10.45 -0.07 10.82
CA LEU A 25 -10.20 0.10 9.38
C LEU A 25 -10.54 1.50 8.85
N TYR A 26 -11.46 2.23 9.50
CA TYR A 26 -11.82 3.60 9.16
C TYR A 26 -12.04 4.53 10.36
N THR A 27 -11.83 4.09 11.61
CA THR A 27 -12.19 4.88 12.82
C THR A 27 -11.02 5.57 13.50
N LEU A 28 -9.78 5.15 13.26
CA LEU A 28 -8.59 5.94 13.61
C LEU A 28 -8.17 6.86 12.46
N GLU A 29 -8.43 6.48 11.21
CA GLU A 29 -8.33 7.37 10.04
C GLU A 29 -9.11 8.67 10.24
N THR A 30 -10.29 8.60 10.88
CA THR A 30 -11.13 9.77 11.15
C THR A 30 -10.56 10.76 12.18
N SER A 31 -9.54 10.41 12.97
CA SER A 31 -8.90 11.40 13.86
C SER A 31 -7.99 12.39 13.12
N LYS A 32 -7.56 12.06 11.88
CA LYS A 32 -6.94 13.01 10.93
C LYS A 32 -7.90 13.51 9.84
N GLY A 33 -9.19 13.16 9.92
CA GLY A 33 -10.22 13.63 8.98
C GLY A 33 -10.03 13.13 7.53
N PRO A 34 -11.00 13.40 6.63
CA PRO A 34 -10.88 13.05 5.22
C PRO A 34 -9.84 13.97 4.55
N LEU A 35 -8.70 13.44 4.13
CA LEU A 35 -7.88 13.98 3.02
C LEU A 35 -7.39 15.45 3.14
N GLU A 36 -7.63 16.10 4.26
CA GLU A 36 -7.14 17.43 4.66
C GLU A 36 -6.42 17.24 6.00
N GLY A 37 -5.09 17.41 6.02
CA GLY A 37 -4.33 17.32 7.28
C GLY A 37 -3.10 16.41 7.28
N PHE A 38 -2.64 15.94 6.12
CA PHE A 38 -1.25 15.47 6.03
C PHE A 38 -0.30 16.62 6.32
N ALA A 39 0.74 16.36 7.09
CA ALA A 39 1.69 17.39 7.46
C ALA A 39 2.44 17.90 6.22
N VAL A 40 2.50 19.22 6.05
CA VAL A 40 3.39 19.83 5.06
C VAL A 40 4.81 19.38 5.35
N HIS A 41 5.54 18.97 4.31
CA HIS A 41 6.91 18.50 4.44
C HIS A 41 7.84 19.18 3.44
N GLY A 42 9.10 19.35 3.83
CA GLY A 42 10.14 20.00 3.03
C GLY A 42 10.89 19.08 2.07
N GLU A 43 10.33 17.91 1.75
CA GLU A 43 10.96 16.94 0.84
C GLU A 43 11.05 17.47 -0.59
N THR A 44 12.13 17.14 -1.28
CA THR A 44 12.26 17.42 -2.71
C THR A 44 11.17 16.66 -3.50
N PRO A 45 10.33 17.33 -4.30
CA PRO A 45 9.25 16.66 -5.04
C PRO A 45 9.72 15.50 -5.91
N ARG A 46 8.91 14.44 -5.97
CA ARG A 46 9.22 13.19 -6.67
C ARG A 46 8.25 12.91 -7.81
N ALA A 47 8.66 13.25 -9.03
CA ALA A 47 7.94 12.90 -10.24
C ALA A 47 7.77 11.36 -10.40
N PRO A 48 6.74 10.88 -11.12
CA PRO A 48 5.65 11.66 -11.72
C PRO A 48 4.70 12.31 -10.70
N PHE A 49 4.02 13.38 -11.07
CA PHE A 49 3.08 14.10 -10.19
C PHE A 49 1.62 13.82 -10.59
N PRO A 50 0.66 13.85 -9.64
CA PRO A 50 -0.75 13.84 -9.99
C PRO A 50 -1.20 15.19 -10.63
N PRO A 51 -2.30 15.23 -11.40
CA PRO A 51 -3.12 14.09 -11.84
C PRO A 51 -2.36 13.17 -12.79
N PHE A 52 -2.47 11.86 -12.58
CA PHE A 52 -1.76 10.86 -13.38
C PHE A 52 -2.47 10.58 -14.71
N THR A 53 -1.67 10.38 -15.75
CA THR A 53 -2.07 9.68 -16.97
C THR A 53 -1.82 8.19 -16.81
N ALA A 54 -2.30 7.36 -17.74
CA ALA A 54 -2.01 5.92 -17.71
C ALA A 54 -0.50 5.64 -17.75
N GLU A 55 0.25 6.43 -18.53
CA GLU A 55 1.70 6.32 -18.64
C GLU A 55 2.39 6.69 -17.32
N THR A 56 2.07 7.84 -16.73
CA THR A 56 2.72 8.28 -15.48
C THR A 56 2.30 7.45 -14.27
N ALA A 57 1.07 6.92 -14.27
CA ALA A 57 0.63 5.93 -13.29
C ALA A 57 1.43 4.63 -13.42
N LEU A 58 1.63 4.12 -14.63
CA LEU A 58 2.44 2.92 -14.87
C LEU A 58 3.89 3.13 -14.41
N GLN A 59 4.48 4.30 -14.69
CA GLN A 59 5.82 4.67 -14.20
C GLN A 59 5.89 4.65 -12.67
N LYS A 60 4.88 5.19 -11.96
CA LYS A 60 4.80 5.07 -10.49
C LYS A 60 4.73 3.62 -10.02
N VAL A 61 3.92 2.78 -10.69
CA VAL A 61 3.79 1.36 -10.35
C VAL A 61 5.12 0.63 -10.49
N LYS A 62 5.86 0.88 -11.58
CA LYS A 62 7.16 0.25 -11.83
C LYS A 62 8.28 0.78 -10.94
N ALA A 63 8.31 2.08 -10.67
CA ALA A 63 9.25 2.63 -9.68
C ALA A 63 9.02 2.05 -8.27
N ALA A 64 7.77 1.78 -7.90
CA ALA A 64 7.45 1.08 -6.66
C ALA A 64 7.86 -0.40 -6.71
N GLU A 65 7.63 -1.11 -7.82
CA GLU A 65 8.12 -2.48 -8.00
C GLU A 65 9.64 -2.58 -7.78
N ASP A 66 10.41 -1.71 -8.42
CA ASP A 66 11.88 -1.67 -8.30
C ASP A 66 12.33 -1.38 -6.87
N ALA A 67 11.70 -0.39 -6.21
CA ALA A 67 12.02 -0.04 -4.84
C ALA A 67 11.76 -1.24 -3.90
N TRP A 68 10.62 -1.90 -4.02
CA TRP A 68 10.27 -3.05 -3.17
C TRP A 68 11.18 -4.27 -3.45
N ASN A 69 11.58 -4.51 -4.69
CA ASN A 69 12.52 -5.59 -5.04
C ASN A 69 13.94 -5.37 -4.49
N SER A 70 14.31 -4.12 -4.15
CA SER A 70 15.57 -3.85 -3.44
C SER A 70 15.60 -4.45 -2.04
N ARG A 71 14.43 -4.67 -1.40
CA ARG A 71 14.29 -5.11 -0.01
C ARG A 71 15.01 -4.18 1.01
N ASP A 72 15.17 -2.92 0.64
CA ASP A 72 15.74 -1.85 1.46
C ASP A 72 14.58 -1.02 2.06
N ALA A 73 14.39 -1.11 3.37
CA ALA A 73 13.24 -0.56 4.07
C ALA A 73 13.25 0.97 4.04
N GLU A 74 14.42 1.55 4.22
CA GLU A 74 14.68 2.98 4.19
C GLU A 74 14.41 3.51 2.78
N ARG A 75 15.00 2.90 1.74
CA ARG A 75 14.78 3.28 0.35
C ARG A 75 13.30 3.23 -0.04
N VAL A 76 12.57 2.20 0.39
CA VAL A 76 11.13 2.11 0.13
C VAL A 76 10.37 3.20 0.87
N SER A 77 10.68 3.45 2.14
CA SER A 77 10.00 4.46 2.98
C SER A 77 10.07 5.89 2.41
N LEU A 78 11.10 6.21 1.64
CA LEU A 78 11.28 7.52 0.99
C LEU A 78 10.27 7.82 -0.11
N ALA A 79 9.46 6.84 -0.55
CA ALA A 79 8.38 7.07 -1.52
C ALA A 79 7.08 7.60 -0.89
N TYR A 80 7.01 7.68 0.43
CA TYR A 80 5.79 8.02 1.20
C TYR A 80 5.93 9.37 1.89
N THR A 81 4.85 10.02 2.28
CA THR A 81 4.94 11.23 3.13
C THR A 81 5.49 10.87 4.52
N PRO A 82 6.12 11.81 5.27
CA PRO A 82 6.63 11.52 6.62
C PRO A 82 5.57 10.95 7.58
N ASP A 83 4.32 11.36 7.41
CA ASP A 83 3.16 10.96 8.21
C ASP A 83 2.17 10.04 7.45
N THR A 84 2.66 9.32 6.43
CA THR A 84 1.91 8.37 5.61
C THR A 84 1.08 7.39 6.44
N VAL A 85 -0.11 7.04 5.96
CA VAL A 85 -1.00 6.08 6.64
C VAL A 85 -1.03 4.78 5.85
N TRP A 86 -0.77 3.67 6.54
CA TRP A 86 -0.78 2.35 5.94
C TRP A 86 -1.78 1.46 6.64
N ARG A 87 -2.49 0.69 5.81
CA ARG A 87 -3.04 -0.59 6.21
C ARG A 87 -2.40 -1.68 5.37
N ASN A 88 -1.78 -2.64 6.03
CA ASN A 88 -1.23 -3.82 5.38
C ASN A 88 -1.89 -5.07 5.98
N ARG A 89 -2.86 -5.63 5.26
CA ARG A 89 -3.76 -6.68 5.76
C ARG A 89 -4.56 -6.19 6.97
N ASP A 90 -4.25 -6.68 8.15
CA ASP A 90 -4.86 -6.40 9.45
C ASP A 90 -4.05 -5.41 10.30
N GLN A 91 -2.86 -5.01 9.84
CA GLN A 91 -2.01 -4.06 10.54
C GLN A 91 -2.23 -2.64 10.02
N ILE A 92 -2.43 -1.69 10.94
CA ILE A 92 -2.60 -0.26 10.63
C ILE A 92 -1.54 0.52 11.40
N PHE A 93 -0.82 1.40 10.70
CA PHE A 93 0.26 2.21 11.30
C PHE A 93 0.49 3.51 10.52
N VAL A 94 1.18 4.46 11.17
CA VAL A 94 1.37 5.82 10.67
C VAL A 94 2.85 6.20 10.71
N GLY A 95 3.31 6.84 9.63
CA GLY A 95 4.59 7.48 9.49
C GLY A 95 5.71 6.58 8.98
N ARG A 96 6.73 7.19 8.37
CA ARG A 96 7.85 6.47 7.73
C ARG A 96 8.62 5.57 8.70
N ALA A 97 8.78 5.97 9.96
CA ALA A 97 9.47 5.15 10.96
C ALA A 97 8.75 3.79 11.16
N ALA A 98 7.42 3.80 11.31
CA ALA A 98 6.64 2.58 11.43
C ALA A 98 6.65 1.74 10.15
N VAL A 99 6.67 2.40 8.98
CA VAL A 99 6.86 1.73 7.68
C VAL A 99 8.20 0.99 7.63
N VAL A 100 9.29 1.63 8.05
CA VAL A 100 10.63 1.00 8.07
C VAL A 100 10.64 -0.22 8.98
N ASP A 101 10.10 -0.12 10.19
CA ASP A 101 10.06 -1.24 11.14
C ASP A 101 9.22 -2.41 10.62
N PHE A 102 8.07 -2.11 9.99
CA PHE A 102 7.24 -3.10 9.31
C PHE A 102 8.01 -3.80 8.18
N LEU A 103 8.68 -3.05 7.30
CA LEU A 103 9.39 -3.61 6.15
C LEU A 103 10.60 -4.45 6.56
N ARG A 104 11.36 -4.03 7.57
CA ARG A 104 12.46 -4.83 8.13
C ARG A 104 11.94 -6.16 8.68
N SER A 105 10.84 -6.12 9.45
CA SER A 105 10.21 -7.33 10.00
C SER A 105 9.69 -8.24 8.89
N LYS A 106 9.08 -7.67 7.85
CA LYS A 106 8.58 -8.39 6.69
C LYS A 106 9.69 -9.18 6.00
N TRP A 107 10.79 -8.53 5.62
CA TRP A 107 11.86 -9.19 4.86
C TRP A 107 12.80 -10.05 5.72
N ALA A 108 12.76 -9.93 7.05
CA ALA A 108 13.37 -10.91 7.95
C ALA A 108 12.61 -12.27 7.91
N LEU A 109 11.30 -12.24 7.66
CA LEU A 109 10.44 -13.43 7.61
C LEU A 109 10.24 -13.97 6.18
N GLU A 110 10.23 -13.08 5.19
CA GLU A 110 9.97 -13.36 3.78
C GLU A 110 11.25 -13.22 2.95
N THR A 111 12.06 -14.29 2.90
CA THR A 111 13.32 -14.32 2.14
C THR A 111 13.08 -14.66 0.67
N ASN A 112 14.09 -14.51 -0.19
CA ASN A 112 13.98 -14.76 -1.64
C ASN A 112 12.81 -14.00 -2.31
N TYR A 113 12.48 -12.83 -1.76
CA TYR A 113 11.35 -12.02 -2.18
C TYR A 113 11.55 -11.46 -3.59
N THR A 114 10.61 -11.75 -4.50
CA THR A 114 10.52 -11.16 -5.83
C THR A 114 9.08 -10.75 -6.12
N LEU A 115 8.89 -9.48 -6.48
CA LEU A 115 7.58 -8.83 -6.66
C LEU A 115 7.37 -8.36 -8.10
N VAL A 116 6.14 -8.56 -8.57
CA VAL A 116 5.60 -7.95 -9.79
C VAL A 116 4.33 -7.19 -9.46
N LYS A 117 4.27 -5.92 -9.85
CA LYS A 117 3.12 -5.02 -9.77
C LYS A 117 2.61 -4.69 -11.17
N ASN A 118 1.28 -4.62 -11.28
CA ASN A 118 0.55 -4.29 -12.49
C ASN A 118 -0.45 -3.17 -12.20
N LEU A 119 -0.43 -2.12 -13.02
CA LEU A 119 -1.45 -1.08 -12.97
C LEU A 119 -2.82 -1.70 -13.25
N TRP A 120 -3.81 -1.40 -12.41
CA TRP A 120 -5.19 -1.80 -12.62
C TRP A 120 -6.02 -0.64 -13.17
N CYS A 121 -6.03 0.48 -12.47
CA CYS A 121 -6.61 1.74 -12.91
C CYS A 121 -5.97 2.92 -12.17
N HIS A 122 -6.26 4.13 -12.63
CA HIS A 122 -5.88 5.37 -11.97
C HIS A 122 -7.02 6.38 -12.03
N ASP A 123 -7.05 7.31 -11.08
CA ASP A 123 -8.01 8.42 -11.03
C ASP A 123 -7.36 9.60 -10.30
N HIS A 124 -7.12 10.71 -11.00
CA HIS A 124 -6.40 11.88 -10.48
C HIS A 124 -5.12 11.54 -9.69
N ASN A 125 -5.15 11.62 -8.36
CA ASN A 125 -4.02 11.35 -7.46
C ASN A 125 -4.04 9.95 -6.86
N ARG A 126 -4.84 9.04 -7.41
CA ARG A 126 -5.01 7.66 -6.94
C ARG A 126 -4.60 6.66 -8.00
N ILE A 127 -4.02 5.56 -7.54
CA ILE A 127 -3.62 4.42 -8.36
C ILE A 127 -4.09 3.15 -7.67
N ALA A 128 -4.79 2.28 -8.40
CA ALA A 128 -5.08 0.92 -7.98
C ALA A 128 -4.12 -0.05 -8.67
N VAL A 129 -3.57 -0.98 -7.91
CA VAL A 129 -2.51 -1.88 -8.35
C VAL A 129 -2.87 -3.31 -7.98
N ARG A 130 -2.65 -4.24 -8.91
CA ARG A 130 -2.58 -5.67 -8.60
C ARG A 130 -1.12 -6.07 -8.47
N PHE A 131 -0.80 -6.98 -7.57
CA PHE A 131 0.54 -7.49 -7.46
C PHE A 131 0.57 -8.98 -7.15
N THR A 132 1.70 -9.58 -7.48
CA THR A 132 2.06 -10.92 -7.04
C THR A 132 3.51 -10.89 -6.58
N TYR A 133 3.82 -11.50 -5.43
CA TYR A 133 5.21 -11.77 -5.06
C TYR A 133 5.40 -13.21 -4.62
N GLU A 134 6.58 -13.74 -4.88
CA GLU A 134 7.03 -15.01 -4.34
C GLU A 134 8.04 -14.78 -3.23
N TYR A 135 7.97 -15.59 -2.18
CA TYR A 135 8.95 -15.57 -1.10
C TYR A 135 9.07 -16.96 -0.47
N GLN A 136 10.17 -17.16 0.24
CA GLN A 136 10.39 -18.32 1.09
C GLN A 136 10.27 -17.90 2.56
N ARG A 137 9.46 -18.63 3.33
CA ARG A 137 9.31 -18.35 4.76
C ARG A 137 10.51 -18.91 5.53
N VAL A 138 11.10 -18.08 6.38
CA VAL A 138 12.33 -18.44 7.12
C VAL A 138 12.14 -19.60 8.11
N SER A 139 10.96 -19.75 8.70
CA SER A 139 10.72 -20.70 9.81
C SER A 139 10.75 -22.17 9.39
N ASP A 140 10.36 -22.48 8.16
CA ASP A 140 10.19 -23.84 7.68
C ASP A 140 10.62 -24.04 6.21
N GLY A 141 11.07 -22.97 5.54
CA GLY A 141 11.48 -23.02 4.14
C GLY A 141 10.32 -23.15 3.15
N GLN A 142 9.06 -23.06 3.59
CA GLN A 142 7.89 -23.14 2.71
C GLN A 142 7.86 -21.95 1.74
N TRP A 143 7.64 -22.25 0.46
CA TRP A 143 7.44 -21.22 -0.56
C TRP A 143 5.99 -20.77 -0.62
N PHE A 144 5.80 -19.49 -0.86
CA PHE A 144 4.50 -18.88 -1.05
C PHE A 144 4.50 -17.99 -2.28
N ARG A 145 3.33 -17.93 -2.94
CA ARG A 145 2.97 -16.86 -3.86
C ARG A 145 1.84 -16.04 -3.23
N CYS A 146 2.13 -14.80 -2.89
CA CYS A 146 1.12 -13.86 -2.44
C CYS A 146 0.46 -13.20 -3.64
N HIS A 147 -0.87 -13.22 -3.69
CA HIS A 147 -1.67 -12.45 -4.63
C HIS A 147 -2.33 -11.29 -3.89
N GLY A 148 -2.25 -10.08 -4.41
CA GLY A 148 -2.88 -8.95 -3.72
C GLY A 148 -3.21 -7.74 -4.57
N ASN A 149 -3.88 -6.81 -3.90
CA ASN A 149 -4.31 -5.52 -4.42
C ASN A 149 -3.82 -4.42 -3.49
N GLU A 150 -3.36 -3.31 -4.07
CA GLU A 150 -3.02 -2.10 -3.35
C GLU A 150 -3.78 -0.90 -3.90
N LEU A 151 -4.24 -0.02 -3.02
CA LEU A 151 -4.83 1.26 -3.34
C LEU A 151 -3.93 2.35 -2.79
N TRP A 152 -3.48 3.23 -3.68
CA TRP A 152 -2.52 4.28 -3.37
C TRP A 152 -3.17 5.64 -3.55
N GLN A 153 -2.88 6.57 -2.63
CA GLN A 153 -3.17 7.99 -2.82
C GLN A 153 -1.89 8.81 -2.61
N PHE A 154 -1.67 9.77 -3.50
CA PHE A 154 -0.50 10.63 -3.51
C PHE A 154 -0.85 12.07 -3.13
N ASP A 155 0.13 12.79 -2.61
CA ASP A 155 0.10 14.25 -2.51
C ASP A 155 0.54 14.92 -3.83
N ASP A 156 0.48 16.25 -3.88
CA ASP A 156 0.84 17.02 -5.06
C ASP A 156 2.36 17.05 -5.32
N GLN A 157 3.17 16.64 -4.34
CA GLN A 157 4.62 16.52 -4.47
C GLN A 157 5.05 15.11 -4.94
N GLY A 158 4.10 14.21 -5.18
CA GLY A 158 4.31 12.86 -5.72
C GLY A 158 4.67 11.79 -4.69
N PHE A 159 4.49 12.06 -3.39
CA PHE A 159 4.68 11.10 -2.30
C PHE A 159 3.36 10.39 -1.96
N MET A 160 3.45 9.11 -1.63
CA MET A 160 2.28 8.32 -1.25
C MET A 160 1.88 8.62 0.21
N GLN A 161 0.75 9.29 0.39
CA GLN A 161 0.21 9.67 1.69
C GLN A 161 -0.71 8.59 2.29
N HIS A 162 -1.29 7.73 1.45
CA HIS A 162 -2.11 6.60 1.88
C HIS A 162 -1.79 5.33 1.09
N ARG A 163 -1.65 4.20 1.80
CA ARG A 163 -1.47 2.87 1.21
C ARG A 163 -2.36 1.84 1.89
N ASP A 164 -3.33 1.33 1.14
CA ASP A 164 -4.14 0.18 1.52
C ASP A 164 -3.68 -1.05 0.76
N MET A 165 -3.26 -2.10 1.46
CA MET A 165 -2.89 -3.38 0.85
C MET A 165 -3.66 -4.53 1.46
N SER A 166 -4.23 -5.37 0.59
CA SER A 166 -4.74 -6.68 0.93
C SER A 166 -4.07 -7.73 0.06
N GLY A 167 -3.70 -8.85 0.65
CA GLY A 167 -3.10 -9.97 -0.07
C GLY A 167 -3.38 -11.30 0.62
N ASN A 168 -3.23 -12.38 -0.13
CA ASN A 168 -3.47 -13.75 0.31
C ASN A 168 -2.31 -14.63 -0.14
N ASP A 169 -1.74 -15.40 0.78
CA ASP A 169 -0.58 -16.26 0.53
C ASP A 169 -1.07 -17.66 0.14
N VAL A 170 -0.60 -18.13 -1.01
CA VAL A 170 -0.86 -19.47 -1.51
C VAL A 170 0.43 -20.27 -1.39
N PRO A 171 0.46 -21.40 -0.65
CA PRO A 171 1.64 -22.26 -0.61
C PRO A 171 1.91 -22.84 -2.00
N ILE A 172 3.17 -22.84 -2.41
CA ILE A 172 3.61 -23.40 -3.69
C ILE A 172 4.81 -24.33 -3.48
N ALA A 173 5.04 -25.28 -4.39
CA ALA A 173 6.31 -26.00 -4.41
C ALA A 173 7.41 -25.08 -4.98
N ALA A 174 8.68 -25.39 -4.65
CA ALA A 174 9.81 -24.67 -5.24
C ALA A 174 9.84 -24.74 -6.78
N SER A 175 9.34 -25.85 -7.35
CA SER A 175 9.22 -26.07 -8.80
C SER A 175 8.12 -25.23 -9.46
N ASP A 176 7.18 -24.69 -8.71
CA ASP A 176 6.05 -23.92 -9.25
C ASP A 176 6.36 -22.44 -9.38
N ARG A 177 7.55 -22.00 -8.96
CA ARG A 177 8.00 -20.60 -9.00
C ARG A 177 8.06 -20.07 -10.44
N ILE A 178 7.65 -18.82 -10.62
CA ILE A 178 7.64 -18.16 -11.94
C ILE A 178 8.53 -16.90 -11.99
N TYR A 179 9.06 -16.46 -10.85
CA TYR A 179 9.96 -15.30 -10.76
C TYR A 179 11.40 -15.72 -10.46
N VAL A 180 11.84 -16.77 -11.16
CA VAL A 180 13.24 -17.22 -11.20
C VAL A 180 13.97 -16.39 -12.26
N ASN A 181 14.97 -15.63 -11.84
CA ASN A 181 16.04 -15.22 -12.75
C ASN A 181 17.03 -16.39 -12.89
#